data_AF-A0A7C7UVI7-F1
#
_entry.id   AF-A0A7C7UVI7-F1
#
_cell.length_a   1.000
_cell.length_b   1.000
_cell.length_c   1.000
_cell.angle_alpha   90.00
_cell.angle_beta   90.00
_cell.angle_gamma   90.00
#
_symmetry.space_group_name_H-M   'P 1'
#
loop_
_entity.id
_entity.type
_entity.pdbx_description
1 polymer ?
#
loop_
_entity_poly.entity_id
_entity_poly.type
_entity_poly.pdbx_seq_one_letter_code
_entity_poly.pdbx_strand_id
1 'polypeptide(L)' 'MKGEEMNCSQGAEEVRVKDIVIVKPGEKIPVDGIIVNGQGYVDESMLTGEPIPVFK' A
#
# COMPACT_ATOMS: atom_id res chain seq x y z
N MET A 1 -5.88 -6.80 -21.17
CA MET A 1 -5.68 -6.71 -19.72
C MET A 1 -5.65 -5.23 -19.37
N LYS A 2 -6.80 -4.63 -19.03
CA LYS A 2 -6.82 -3.28 -18.45
C LYS A 2 -6.51 -3.48 -16.97
N GLY A 3 -5.31 -3.13 -16.53
CA GLY A 3 -5.06 -2.94 -15.10
C GLY A 3 -5.85 -1.68 -14.73
N GLU A 4 -6.90 -1.83 -13.93
CA GLU A 4 -7.61 -0.69 -13.38
C GLU A 4 -6.71 -0.10 -12.29
N GLU A 5 -6.25 1.14 -12.50
CA GLU A 5 -5.43 1.86 -11.53
C GLU A 5 -6.33 2.24 -10.35
N MET A 6 -6.23 1.46 -9.27
CA MET A 6 -7.07 1.62 -8.10
C MET A 6 -6.41 2.60 -7.13
N ASN A 7 -7.18 3.60 -6.70
CA ASN A 7 -6.79 4.50 -5.63
C ASN A 7 -7.25 3.93 -4.28
N CYS A 8 -6.54 4.28 -3.21
CA CYS A 8 -6.80 3.78 -1.86
C CYS A 8 -8.17 4.22 -1.26
N SER A 9 -8.99 4.97 -2.00
CA SER A 9 -10.34 5.35 -1.59
C SER A 9 -11.39 4.22 -1.71
N GLN A 10 -11.06 3.11 -2.39
CA GLN A 10 -11.92 1.92 -2.47
C GLN A 10 -11.60 0.94 -1.33
N GLY A 11 -12.61 0.24 -0.82
CA GLY A 11 -12.45 -0.66 0.32
C GLY A 11 -11.48 -1.81 0.01
N ALA A 12 -10.77 -2.32 1.03
CA ALA A 12 -9.81 -3.42 0.87
C ALA A 12 -10.44 -4.68 0.23
N GLU A 13 -11.76 -4.85 0.36
CA GLU A 13 -12.56 -5.92 -0.25
C GLU A 13 -12.66 -5.86 -1.78
N GLU A 14 -12.39 -4.71 -2.40
CA GLU A 14 -12.42 -4.53 -3.85
C GLU A 14 -11.08 -4.88 -4.53
N VAL A 15 -9.99 -4.99 -3.75
CA VAL A 15 -8.65 -5.27 -4.27
C VAL A 15 -8.47 -6.77 -4.52
N ARG A 16 -8.10 -7.16 -5.75
CA ARG A 16 -7.84 -8.55 -6.13
C ARG A 16 -6.35 -8.83 -6.25
N VAL A 17 -6.01 -10.12 -6.12
CA VAL A 17 -4.63 -10.59 -6.33
C VAL A 17 -4.19 -10.27 -7.75
N LYS A 18 -3.05 -9.56 -7.87
CA LYS A 18 -2.45 -8.99 -9.10
C LYS A 18 -2.92 -7.58 -9.50
N ASP A 19 -3.76 -6.94 -8.70
CA ASP A 19 -4.07 -5.52 -8.93
C ASP A 19 -2.88 -4.63 -8.50
N ILE A 20 -2.74 -3.48 -9.18
CA ILE A 20 -1.74 -2.47 -8.84
C ILE A 20 -2.48 -1.32 -8.16
N VAL A 21 -2.14 -1.08 -6.90
CA VAL A 21 -2.73 -0.02 -6.08
C VAL A 21 -1.74 1.13 -5.95
N ILE A 22 -2.23 2.35 -6.14
CA ILE A 22 -1.43 3.57 -5.96
C ILE A 22 -1.69 4.14 -4.56
N VAL A 23 -0.64 4.15 -3.74
CA VAL A 23 -0.66 4.73 -2.40
C VAL A 23 -0.03 6.13 -2.46
N LYS A 24 -0.77 7.14 -1.98
CA LYS A 24 -0.26 8.51 -1.89
C LYS A 24 0.42 8.74 -0.54
N PRO A 25 1.35 9.70 -0.42
CA PRO A 25 1.96 10.04 0.87
C PRO A 25 0.90 10.38 1.92
N GLY A 26 0.97 9.73 3.07
CA GLY A 26 0.02 9.93 4.18
C GLY A 26 -1.26 9.09 4.09
N GLU A 27 -1.49 8.35 2.99
CA GLU A 27 -2.55 7.35 2.90
C GLU A 27 -2.14 6.06 3.63
N LYS A 28 -3.15 5.31 4.09
CA LYS A 28 -2.92 3.98 4.67
C LYS A 28 -2.80 2.95 3.56
N ILE A 29 -2.03 1.90 3.79
CA ILE A 29 -1.97 0.76 2.88
C ILE A 29 -3.16 -0.16 3.21
N PRO A 30 -4.06 -0.45 2.25
CA PRO A 30 -5.29 -1.17 2.55
C PRO A 30 -5.10 -2.70 2.61
N VAL A 31 -4.06 -3.23 1.96
CA VAL A 31 -3.77 -4.67 1.85
C VAL A 31 -2.26 -4.93 1.84
N ASP A 32 -1.86 -6.13 2.22
CA ASP A 32 -0.47 -6.57 2.08
C ASP A 32 -0.08 -6.74 0.60
N GLY A 33 1.15 -6.39 0.27
CA GLY A 33 1.65 -6.45 -1.10
C GLY A 33 3.15 -6.24 -1.18
N ILE A 34 3.63 -6.07 -2.42
CA ILE A 34 5.03 -5.75 -2.72
C ILE A 34 5.09 -4.46 -3.52
N ILE A 35 6.13 -3.64 -3.26
CA ILE A 35 6.36 -2.42 -4.03
C ILE A 35 6.90 -2.82 -5.40
N VAL A 36 6.14 -2.49 -6.45
CA VAL A 36 6.53 -2.74 -7.85
C VAL A 36 7.17 -1.51 -8.50
N ASN A 37 6.91 -0.31 -7.97
CA ASN A 37 7.47 0.95 -8.44
C ASN A 37 7.40 2.02 -7.33
N GLY A 38 8.44 2.85 -7.23
CA GLY A 38 8.59 3.84 -6.17
C GLY A 38 9.42 3.35 -4.99
N GLN A 39 9.66 4.26 -4.05
CA GLN A 39 10.35 4.01 -2.78
C GLN A 39 9.83 5.01 -1.74
N GLY A 40 9.83 4.63 -0.48
CA GLY A 40 9.33 5.50 0.57
C GLY A 40 9.52 4.95 1.97
N TYR A 41 9.08 5.73 2.95
CA TYR A 41 9.03 5.31 4.34
C TYR A 41 7.61 4.85 4.67
N VAL A 42 7.49 3.64 5.20
CA VAL A 42 6.23 3.05 5.64
C VAL A 42 6.27 2.93 7.15
N ASP A 43 5.23 3.46 7.80
CA ASP A 43 5.06 3.33 9.25
C ASP A 43 4.43 1.96 9.55
N GLU A 44 5.28 1.02 9.97
CA GLU A 44 4.86 -0.31 10.42
C GLU A 44 4.63 -0.35 11.95
N SER A 45 4.66 0.78 12.67
CA SER A 45 4.53 0.83 14.15
C SER A 45 3.23 0.22 14.66
N MET A 46 2.14 0.38 13.93
CA MET A 46 0.84 -0.20 14.26
C MET A 46 0.82 -1.74 14.13
N LEU A 47 1.78 -2.32 13.41
CA LEU A 47 1.85 -3.76 13.12
C LEU A 47 3.00 -4.45 13.88
N THR A 48 4.19 -3.86 13.86
CA THR A 48 5.41 -4.42 14.47
C THR A 48 5.74 -3.80 15.83
N GLY A 49 5.18 -2.62 16.15
CA GLY A 49 5.51 -1.86 17.36
C GLY A 49 6.81 -1.08 17.27
N GLU A 50 7.46 -1.04 16.11
CA GLU A 50 8.69 -0.28 15.90
C GLU A 50 8.35 1.19 15.60
N PRO A 51 8.83 2.16 16.40
CA PRO A 51 8.48 3.58 16.23
C PRO A 51 9.21 4.24 15.05
N ILE A 52 10.12 3.54 14.38
CA ILE A 52 10.94 4.07 13.29
C ILE A 52 10.33 3.58 11.98
N PRO A 53 9.93 4.48 11.06
CA PRO A 53 9.44 4.10 9.75
C PRO A 53 10.47 3.28 8.99
N VAL A 54 10.04 2.18 8.37
CA VAL A 54 10.91 1.30 7.59
C VAL A 54 10.94 1.79 6.15
N PHE A 55 12.14 1.90 5.59
CA PHE A 55 12.31 2.23 4.18
C PHE A 55 12.03 1.01 3.29
N LYS A 56 11.22 1.19 2.26
CA LYS A 56 10.82 0.15 1.30
C LYS A 56 10.96 0.64 -0.13
#